data_AF-A0A6J5K426-F1
#
_entry.id   AF-A0A6J5K426-F1
#
_cell.length_a   1.000
_cell.length_b   1.000
_cell.length_c   1.000
_cell.angle_alpha   90.00
_cell.angle_beta   90.00
_cell.angle_gamma   90.00
#
_symmetry.space_group_name_H-M   'P 1'
#
loop_
_entity.id
_entity.type
_entity.pdbx_description
1 polymer ?
#
loop_
_entity_poly.entity_id
_entity_poly.type
_entity_poly.pdbx_seq_one_letter_code
_entity_poly.pdbx_strand_id
1 'polypeptide(L)' 'MPLAAIRAAIQQLLSMPRKDSQVAAALDVSNARAKAWLQRLIDEGVLEKQKKPAGYVVRQKQMFE' A
#
# COMPACT_ATOMS: atom_id res chain seq x y z
N MET A 1 7.65 7.98 -12.69
CA MET A 1 7.34 8.53 -11.35
C MET A 1 8.37 8.04 -10.35
N PRO A 2 8.83 8.87 -9.40
CA PRO A 2 9.74 8.44 -8.34
C PRO A 2 9.04 7.49 -7.36
N LEU A 3 9.80 6.55 -6.77
CA LEU A 3 9.29 5.57 -5.80
C LEU A 3 8.59 6.25 -4.61
N ALA A 4 9.07 7.43 -4.20
CA ALA A 4 8.46 8.24 -3.15
C ALA A 4 7.02 8.67 -3.46
N ALA A 5 6.72 9.05 -4.70
CA ALA A 5 5.37 9.42 -5.12
C ALA A 5 4.44 8.21 -5.14
N ILE A 6 4.95 7.05 -5.60
CA ILE A 6 4.20 5.78 -5.59
C ILE A 6 3.89 5.36 -4.15
N ARG A 7 4.86 5.48 -3.25
CA ARG A 7 4.67 5.21 -1.82
C ARG A 7 3.59 6.12 -1.23
N ALA A 8 3.65 7.43 -1.45
CA ALA A 8 2.65 8.36 -0.95
C ALA A 8 1.24 8.06 -1.49
N ALA A 9 1.13 7.75 -2.78
CA ALA A 9 -0.13 7.35 -3.40
C ALA A 9 -0.68 6.05 -2.80
N ILE A 10 0.17 5.02 -2.65
CA ILE A 10 -0.21 3.76 -2.00
C ILE A 10 -0.60 4.00 -0.53
N GLN A 11 0.09 4.89 0.18
CA GLN A 11 -0.24 5.19 1.58
C GLN A 11 -1.61 5.88 1.71
N GLN A 12 -1.92 6.84 0.85
CA GLN A 12 -3.24 7.48 0.79
C GLN A 12 -4.33 6.45 0.43
N LEU A 13 -4.05 5.56 -0.53
CA LEU A 13 -4.96 4.48 -0.97
C LEU A 13 -5.21 3.44 0.12
N LEU A 14 -4.17 3.06 0.86
CA LEU A 14 -4.19 2.07 1.93
C LEU A 14 -4.49 2.67 3.31
N SER A 15 -4.84 3.96 3.38
CA SER A 15 -5.46 4.55 4.56
C SER A 15 -6.77 3.85 4.92
N MET A 16 -7.41 3.23 3.93
CA MET A 16 -8.43 2.21 4.12
C MET A 16 -7.86 0.84 3.72
N PRO A 17 -8.23 -0.24 4.44
CA PRO A 17 -7.78 -1.58 4.10
C PRO A 17 -8.25 -1.97 2.70
N ARG A 18 -7.31 -1.99 1.75
CA ARG A 18 -7.56 -2.38 0.36
C ARG A 18 -6.73 -3.59 -0.04
N LYS A 19 -7.22 -4.29 -1.06
CA LYS A 19 -6.56 -5.44 -1.67
C LYS A 19 -5.63 -4.99 -2.80
N ASP A 20 -4.70 -5.85 -3.18
CA ASP A 20 -3.80 -5.64 -4.32
C ASP A 20 -4.54 -5.25 -5.61
N SER A 21 -5.71 -5.84 -5.88
CA SER A 21 -6.53 -5.49 -7.05
C SER A 21 -7.05 -4.04 -7.04
N GLN A 22 -7.33 -3.48 -5.87
CA GLN A 22 -7.75 -2.09 -5.76
C GLN A 22 -6.57 -1.13 -5.90
N VAL A 23 -5.40 -1.51 -5.36
CA VAL A 23 -4.16 -0.74 -5.54
C VAL A 23 -3.74 -0.75 -7.01
N ALA A 24 -3.86 -1.90 -7.68
CA ALA A 24 -3.61 -2.04 -9.11
C ALA A 24 -4.52 -1.13 -9.94
N ALA A 25 -5.83 -1.16 -9.68
CA ALA A 25 -6.80 -0.32 -10.39
C ALA A 25 -6.57 1.18 -10.14
N ALA A 26 -6.24 1.57 -8.90
CA ALA A 26 -6.06 2.98 -8.56
C ALA A 26 -4.75 3.58 -9.10
N LEU A 27 -3.72 2.74 -9.30
CA LEU A 27 -2.44 3.15 -9.87
C LEU A 27 -2.38 2.90 -11.39
N ASP A 28 -3.45 2.36 -11.98
CA ASP A 28 -3.52 1.92 -13.37
C ASP A 28 -2.33 1.01 -13.75
N VAL A 29 -2.02 0.04 -12.87
CA VAL A 29 -0.95 -0.93 -13.08
C VAL A 29 -1.46 -2.36 -13.02
N SER A 30 -0.71 -3.29 -13.60
CA SER A 30 -1.01 -4.72 -13.49
C SER A 30 -0.92 -5.20 -12.04
N ASN A 31 -1.78 -6.17 -11.68
CA ASN A 31 -1.77 -6.82 -10.36
C ASN A 31 -0.38 -7.31 -9.92
N ALA A 32 0.43 -7.80 -10.86
CA ALA A 32 1.81 -8.22 -10.57
C ALA A 32 2.71 -7.07 -10.09
N ARG A 33 2.58 -5.88 -10.70
CA ARG A 33 3.31 -4.67 -10.31
C ARG A 33 2.84 -4.15 -8.96
N ALA A 34 1.52 -4.07 -8.76
CA ALA A 34 0.94 -3.68 -7.47
C ALA A 34 1.43 -4.61 -6.36
N LYS A 35 1.42 -5.93 -6.58
CA LYS A 35 1.90 -6.92 -5.61
C LYS A 35 3.39 -6.74 -5.30
N ALA A 36 4.23 -6.46 -6.30
CA ALA A 36 5.65 -6.19 -6.09
C ALA A 36 5.88 -4.92 -5.24
N TRP A 37 5.12 -3.85 -5.48
CA TRP A 37 5.18 -2.63 -4.68
C TRP A 37 4.69 -2.86 -3.24
N LEU A 38 3.58 -3.58 -3.06
CA LEU A 38 3.05 -3.91 -1.74
C LEU A 38 4.04 -4.77 -0.94
N GLN A 39 4.66 -5.77 -1.56
CA GLN A 39 5.71 -6.57 -0.93
C GLN A 39 6.92 -5.71 -0.54
N ARG A 40 7.39 -4.85 -1.45
CA ARG A 40 8.52 -3.97 -1.18
C ARG A 40 8.24 -3.01 -0.03
N LEU A 41 7.05 -2.44 0.03
CA LEU A 41 6.65 -1.55 1.13
C LEU A 41 6.45 -2.30 2.46
N ILE A 42 6.08 -3.58 2.44
CA ILE A 42 6.09 -4.43 3.65
C ILE A 42 7.52 -4.68 4.12
N ASP A 43 8.42 -5.01 3.19
CA ASP A 43 9.84 -5.26 3.46
C ASP A 43 10.52 -4.00 4.03
N GLU A 44 10.20 -2.82 3.49
CA GLU A 44 10.63 -1.52 4.04
C GLU A 44 9.94 -1.16 5.37
N GLY A 45 8.96 -1.95 5.84
CA GLY A 45 8.23 -1.71 7.08
C GLY A 45 7.23 -0.55 7.01
N VAL A 46 6.87 -0.10 5.80
CA VAL A 46 5.89 0.97 5.53
C VAL A 46 4.46 0.44 5.55
N LEU A 47 4.25 -0.81 5.15
CA LEU A 47 2.95 -1.49 5.17
C LEU A 47 2.94 -2.69 6.08
N GLU A 48 1.77 -3.00 6.60
CA GLU A 48 1.52 -4.23 7.35
C GLU A 48 0.31 -4.96 6.74
N LYS A 49 0.35 -6.30 6.80
CA LYS A 49 -0.81 -7.11 6.44
C LYS A 49 -1.73 -7.18 7.65
N GLN A 50 -2.90 -6.55 7.54
CA GLN A 50 -3.92 -6.64 8.57
C GLN A 50 -4.79 -7.87 8.30
N LYS A 51 -5.06 -8.64 9.37
CA LYS A 51 -5.89 -9.85 9.29
C LYS A 51 -7.39 -9.55 9.44
N LYS A 52 -7.75 -8.40 9.99
CA LYS A 52 -9.14 -7.97 10.20
C LYS A 52 -9.27 -6.44 10.04
N PRO A 53 -9.86 -5.95 8.93
CA PRO A 53 -10.21 -6.66 7.69
C PRO A 53 -8.97 -7.18 6.94
N ALA A 54 -9.17 -8.25 6.14
CA ALA A 54 -8.11 -8.84 5.33
C ALA A 54 -7.68 -7.87 4.21
N GLY A 55 -6.55 -7.21 4.40
CA GLY A 55 -6.04 -6.19 3.48
C GLY A 55 -4.65 -5.69 3.85
N TYR A 56 -4.09 -4.90 2.95
CA TYR A 56 -2.86 -4.14 3.24
C TYR A 56 -3.26 -2.86 3.94
N VAL A 57 -2.56 -2.52 5.02
CA VAL A 57 -2.74 -1.24 5.72
C VAL A 57 -1.40 -0.54 5.81
N VAL A 58 -1.42 0.78 5.78
CA VAL A 58 -0.22 1.56 6.07
C VAL A 58 0.14 1.36 7.53
N ARG A 59 1.40 1.03 7.79
CA ARG A 59 2.00 1.19 9.10
C ARG A 59 2.14 2.68 9.34
N GLN A 60 1.02 3.31 9.70
CA GLN A 60 1.00 4.69 10.14
C GLN A 60 1.71 4.71 11.48
N LYS A 61 3.02 4.92 11.43
CA LYS A 61 3.85 5.19 12.59
C LYS A 61 3.36 6.55 13.12
N GLN A 62 2.32 6.53 13.96
CA GLN A 62 1.72 7.68 14.64
C GLN A 62 1.74 8.96 13.79
N MET A 63 0.83 9.06 12.82
CA MET A 63 0.56 10.33 12.15
C MET A 63 -0.75 10.89 12.69
N PHE A 64 -0.72 11.13 14.00
CA PHE A 64 -1.61 12.05 14.70
C PHE A 64 -0.67 13.02 15.42
N GLU A 65 -0.40 14.15 14.78
CA GLU A 65 -0.06 15.41 15.46
C GLU A 65 -0.66 16.55 14.64
#